data_AF-A0A4Z0PAS4-F1
#
_entry.id   AF-A0A4Z0PAS4-F1
#
_cell.length_a   1.000
_cell.length_b   1.000
_cell.length_c   1.000
_cell.angle_alpha   90.00
_cell.angle_beta   90.00
_cell.angle_gamma   90.00
#
_symmetry.space_group_name_H-M   'P 1'
#
loop_
_entity.id
_entity.type
_entity.pdbx_description
1 polymer ?
#
loop_
_entity_poly.entity_id
_entity_poly.type
_entity_poly.pdbx_seq_one_letter_code
_entity_poly.pdbx_strand_id
1 'polypeptide(L)'
;MIVNHTPAGWQIIYQQAHGLLATQLAWHWQPFGDSEKWVGLLAAIAQHDDEQAEWTGHYGLTPAGAPANFTMKEFSLEQATGVIKAARFQGRWRSLLTSLHLSTLYESLRGQNQQTDAFLDEQQAKQKQWLKELKITHKEAQRYYDLLHWCDRLSLILCRQELPEMGRSLEIYTGPDGQRYDVVVPEAGGPATVQPWPFREKSFTVSVEASTLSQLQFKDDEELAAALRAAPIELLTWEFKK
;
A
#
# COMPACT_ATOMS: atom_id res chain seq x y z
N MET A 1 -0.41 -6.59 8.75
CA MET A 1 0.09 -7.59 7.77
C MET A 1 -1.06 -8.05 6.88
N ILE A 2 -0.74 -8.50 5.66
CA ILE A 2 -1.68 -9.15 4.73
C ILE A 2 -1.60 -10.65 4.99
N VAL A 3 -2.75 -11.28 5.21
CA VAL A 3 -2.87 -12.69 5.61
C VAL A 3 -3.77 -13.40 4.60
N ASN A 4 -3.20 -14.36 3.87
CA ASN A 4 -3.93 -15.22 2.94
C ASN A 4 -4.00 -16.63 3.51
N HIS A 5 -5.17 -17.26 3.41
CA HIS A 5 -5.32 -18.68 3.72
C HIS A 5 -4.91 -19.51 2.50
N THR A 6 -4.08 -20.53 2.72
CA THR A 6 -3.58 -21.45 1.70
C THR A 6 -3.77 -22.90 2.15
N PRO A 7 -3.67 -23.90 1.25
CA PRO A 7 -3.67 -25.31 1.66
C PRO A 7 -2.55 -25.68 2.65
N ALA A 8 -1.44 -24.93 2.65
CA ALA A 8 -0.31 -25.15 3.55
C ALA A 8 -0.46 -24.48 4.92
N GLY A 9 -1.51 -23.67 5.12
CA GLY A 9 -1.73 -22.82 6.30
C GLY A 9 -1.82 -21.35 5.91
N TRP A 10 -1.02 -20.47 6.52
CA TRP A 10 -1.04 -19.03 6.26
C TRP A 10 0.11 -18.58 5.37
N GLN A 11 -0.20 -17.73 4.40
CA GLN A 11 0.79 -16.90 3.70
C GLN A 11 0.70 -15.48 4.26
N ILE A 12 1.82 -14.97 4.75
CA ILE A 12 1.92 -13.67 5.43
C ILE A 12 2.83 -12.74 4.64
N ILE A 13 2.31 -11.56 4.30
CA ILE A 13 3.07 -10.46 3.67
C ILE A 13 3.02 -9.25 4.61
N TYR A 14 4.18 -8.68 4.92
CA TYR A 14 4.25 -7.46 5.73
C TYR A 14 3.70 -6.25 4.95
N GLN A 15 3.12 -5.28 5.65
CA GLN A 15 2.60 -4.05 5.01
C GLN A 15 3.75 -3.26 4.36
N GLN A 16 4.91 -3.22 5.01
CA GLN A 16 6.12 -2.62 4.46
C GLN A 16 6.57 -3.32 3.16
N ALA A 17 6.36 -4.65 3.06
CA ALA A 17 6.67 -5.39 1.85
C ALA A 17 5.69 -5.07 0.71
N HIS A 18 4.41 -4.81 1.00
CA HIS A 18 3.45 -4.30 0.00
C HIS A 18 3.83 -2.89 -0.45
N GLY A 19 4.29 -2.03 0.46
CA GLY A 19 4.81 -0.70 0.12
C GLY A 19 5.96 -0.78 -0.90
N LEU A 20 6.90 -1.71 -0.70
CA LEU A 20 7.99 -1.96 -1.67
C LEU A 20 7.47 -2.53 -3.00
N LEU A 21 6.47 -3.40 -2.99
CA LEU A 21 5.82 -3.88 -4.23
C LEU A 21 5.15 -2.73 -4.98
N ALA A 22 4.45 -1.83 -4.28
CA ALA A 22 3.86 -0.63 -4.86
C ALA A 22 4.94 0.26 -5.51
N THR A 23 6.12 0.39 -4.89
CA THR A 23 7.24 1.14 -5.47
C THR A 23 7.79 0.48 -6.74
N GLN A 24 7.86 -0.87 -6.79
CA GLN A 24 8.25 -1.57 -8.02
C GLN A 24 7.29 -1.26 -9.18
N LEU A 25 5.98 -1.25 -8.92
CA LEU A 25 4.98 -0.88 -9.91
C LEU A 25 5.15 0.57 -10.38
N ALA A 26 5.38 1.50 -9.45
CA ALA A 26 5.65 2.90 -9.76
C ALA A 26 6.93 3.09 -10.59
N TRP A 27 7.97 2.28 -10.35
CA TRP A 27 9.23 2.34 -11.08
C TRP A 27 9.09 2.03 -12.57
N HIS A 28 8.16 1.14 -12.93
CA HIS A 28 7.85 0.77 -14.32
C HIS A 28 6.92 1.78 -15.01
N TRP A 29 6.25 2.63 -14.24
CA TRP A 29 5.43 3.71 -14.78
C TRP A 29 6.32 4.72 -15.53
N GLN A 30 5.83 5.27 -16.65
CA GLN A 30 6.55 6.31 -17.38
C GLN A 30 6.76 7.55 -16.48
N PRO A 31 8.00 7.89 -16.06
CA PRO A 31 8.22 8.96 -15.10
C PRO A 31 7.71 10.31 -15.63
N PHE A 32 7.20 11.14 -14.72
CA PHE A 32 6.79 12.50 -15.02
C PHE A 32 7.24 13.46 -13.92
N GLY A 33 7.37 14.73 -14.29
CA GLY A 33 7.97 15.74 -13.41
C GLY A 33 9.49 15.74 -13.45
N ASP A 34 10.09 16.41 -12.48
CA ASP A 34 11.54 16.40 -12.27
C ASP A 34 11.98 15.20 -11.42
N SER A 35 13.28 14.93 -11.40
CA SER A 35 13.86 13.78 -10.68
C SER A 35 13.67 13.86 -9.17
N GLU A 36 13.64 15.06 -8.60
CA GLU A 36 13.47 15.24 -7.15
C GLU A 36 12.06 14.83 -6.71
N LYS A 37 11.03 15.29 -7.44
CA LYS A 37 9.64 14.89 -7.20
C LYS A 37 9.43 13.41 -7.46
N TRP A 38 10.07 12.85 -8.48
CA TRP A 38 9.98 11.42 -8.78
C TRP A 38 10.55 10.57 -7.66
N VAL A 39 11.77 10.87 -7.18
CA VAL A 39 12.39 10.16 -6.05
C VAL A 39 11.54 10.31 -4.78
N GLY A 40 11.04 11.51 -4.49
CA GLY A 40 10.19 11.74 -3.34
C GLY A 40 8.81 11.05 -3.43
N LEU A 41 8.26 10.89 -4.64
CA LEU A 41 7.05 10.07 -4.86
C LEU A 41 7.34 8.59 -4.58
N LEU A 42 8.43 8.04 -5.11
CA LEU A 42 8.79 6.64 -4.86
C LEU A 42 9.00 6.37 -3.36
N ALA A 43 9.63 7.30 -2.64
CA ALA A 43 9.76 7.23 -1.19
C ALA A 43 8.39 7.32 -0.47
N ALA A 44 7.48 8.18 -0.93
CA ALA A 44 6.12 8.25 -0.38
C ALA A 44 5.36 6.94 -0.61
N ILE A 45 5.47 6.33 -1.79
CA ILE A 45 4.85 5.03 -2.13
C ILE A 45 5.46 3.91 -1.28
N ALA A 46 6.77 3.86 -1.11
CA ALA A 46 7.42 2.78 -0.36
C ALA A 46 7.00 2.71 1.11
N GLN A 47 6.57 3.85 1.67
CA GLN A 47 6.46 4.07 3.10
C GLN A 47 5.08 4.65 3.50
N HIS A 48 4.06 4.51 2.65
CA HIS A 48 2.74 5.11 2.89
C HIS A 48 2.01 4.47 4.07
N ASP A 49 2.24 3.17 4.30
CA ASP A 49 1.65 2.35 5.36
C ASP A 49 2.71 1.85 6.37
N ASP A 50 3.81 2.59 6.55
CA ASP A 50 4.80 2.30 7.59
C ASP A 50 4.24 2.54 9.02
N GLU A 51 5.11 2.55 10.03
CA GLU A 51 4.77 2.89 11.43
C GLU A 51 3.62 2.02 11.99
N GLN A 52 3.56 0.78 11.51
CA GLN A 52 2.65 -0.25 11.99
C GLN A 52 2.90 -0.51 13.48
N ALA A 53 1.83 -0.80 14.23
CA ALA A 53 1.96 -1.05 15.66
C ALA A 53 2.87 -2.24 15.97
N GLU A 54 3.57 -2.15 17.11
CA GLU A 54 4.37 -3.26 17.62
C GLU A 54 3.50 -4.48 17.94
N TRP A 55 4.02 -5.67 17.67
CA TRP A 55 3.34 -6.93 17.95
C TRP A 55 3.53 -7.29 19.42
N THR A 56 2.66 -6.75 20.26
CA THR A 56 2.67 -6.99 21.70
C THR A 56 1.31 -7.53 22.15
N GLY A 57 1.35 -8.57 22.99
CA GLY A 57 0.15 -9.26 23.46
C GLY A 57 -0.51 -10.10 22.37
N HIS A 58 -1.60 -9.60 21.79
CA HIS A 58 -2.39 -10.30 20.76
C HIS A 58 -2.77 -9.38 19.58
N TYR A 59 -2.00 -8.31 19.35
CA TYR A 59 -2.25 -7.40 18.24
C TYR A 59 -2.12 -8.09 16.88
N GLY A 60 -1.15 -8.99 16.71
CA GLY A 60 -0.96 -9.77 15.48
C GLY A 60 -2.01 -10.86 15.27
N LEU A 61 -2.92 -11.08 16.24
CA LEU A 61 -3.83 -12.21 16.25
C LEU A 61 -5.31 -11.81 16.26
N THR A 62 -6.14 -12.72 15.77
CA THR A 62 -7.59 -12.72 15.99
C THR A 62 -7.90 -13.31 17.37
N PRO A 63 -9.12 -13.13 17.91
CA PRO A 63 -9.52 -13.77 19.17
C PRO A 63 -9.42 -15.30 19.17
N ALA A 64 -9.44 -15.94 17.98
CA ALA A 64 -9.29 -17.38 17.82
C ALA A 64 -7.82 -17.84 17.71
N GLY A 65 -6.85 -16.92 17.82
CA GLY A 65 -5.42 -17.22 17.70
C GLY A 65 -4.90 -17.32 16.26
N ALA A 66 -5.71 -17.09 15.23
CA ALA A 66 -5.22 -17.01 13.85
C ALA A 66 -4.53 -15.65 13.59
N PRO A 67 -3.52 -15.56 12.69
CA PRO A 67 -2.96 -14.29 12.26
C PRO A 67 -4.03 -13.31 11.78
N ALA A 68 -4.04 -12.09 12.29
CA ALA A 68 -5.02 -11.07 11.93
C ALA A 68 -4.63 -10.34 10.64
N ASN A 69 -5.54 -10.32 9.67
CA ASN A 69 -5.40 -9.51 8.47
C ASN A 69 -5.55 -8.02 8.82
N PHE A 70 -4.80 -7.14 8.13
CA PHE A 70 -4.87 -5.68 8.34
C PHE A 70 -6.28 -5.12 8.17
N THR A 71 -7.12 -5.72 7.30
CA THR A 71 -8.51 -5.27 7.13
C THR A 71 -9.42 -5.52 8.33
N MET A 72 -8.96 -6.30 9.31
CA MET A 72 -9.67 -6.54 10.56
C MET A 72 -9.26 -5.54 11.66
N LYS A 73 -8.33 -4.63 11.36
CA LYS A 73 -7.86 -3.63 12.31
C LYS A 73 -8.68 -2.36 12.18
N GLU A 74 -9.02 -1.80 13.34
CA GLU A 74 -9.62 -0.47 13.41
C GLU A 74 -8.58 0.59 13.06
N PHE A 75 -9.07 1.77 12.70
CA PHE A 75 -8.23 2.94 12.48
C PHE A 75 -7.33 3.21 13.69
N SER A 76 -6.02 3.39 13.42
CA SER A 76 -5.04 3.77 14.43
C SER A 76 -4.58 5.22 14.20
N LEU A 77 -5.07 6.13 15.05
CA LEU A 77 -4.59 7.51 15.08
C LEU A 77 -3.10 7.59 15.41
N GLU A 78 -2.60 6.68 16.24
CA GLU A 78 -1.18 6.58 16.57
C GLU A 78 -0.33 6.28 15.33
N GLN A 79 -0.72 5.27 14.54
CA GLN A 79 -0.04 4.97 13.28
C GLN A 79 -0.12 6.14 12.33
N ALA A 80 -1.32 6.70 12.10
CA ALA A 80 -1.48 7.82 11.17
C ALA A 80 -0.60 9.02 11.55
N THR A 81 -0.46 9.28 12.86
CA THR A 81 0.44 10.31 13.40
C THR A 81 1.91 9.92 13.24
N GLY A 82 2.25 8.64 13.44
CA GLY A 82 3.58 8.08 13.22
C GLY A 82 4.03 8.27 11.78
N VAL A 83 3.23 7.82 10.80
CA VAL A 83 3.58 7.88 9.37
C VAL A 83 3.84 9.32 8.93
N ILE A 84 2.97 10.27 9.31
CA ILE A 84 3.18 11.68 8.96
C ILE A 84 4.40 12.29 9.67
N LYS A 85 4.69 11.88 10.91
CA LYS A 85 5.89 12.29 11.64
C LYS A 85 7.15 11.77 10.96
N ALA A 86 7.17 10.50 10.54
CA ALA A 86 8.27 9.92 9.78
C ALA A 86 8.47 10.65 8.45
N ALA A 87 7.38 10.98 7.74
CA ALA A 87 7.43 11.68 6.45
C ALA A 87 8.10 13.05 6.49
N ARG A 88 8.02 13.75 7.63
CA ARG A 88 8.67 15.05 7.81
C ARG A 88 10.18 14.99 7.71
N PHE A 89 10.82 13.88 8.08
CA PHE A 89 12.27 13.74 8.02
C PHE A 89 12.81 13.59 6.58
N GLN A 90 11.95 13.30 5.60
CA GLN A 90 12.30 13.24 4.18
C GLN A 90 11.75 14.43 3.38
N GLY A 91 11.21 15.44 4.06
CA GLY A 91 10.84 16.72 3.47
C GLY A 91 9.35 16.89 3.17
N ARG A 92 9.01 18.12 2.76
CA ARG A 92 7.63 18.59 2.60
C ARG A 92 6.90 17.88 1.47
N TRP A 93 7.61 17.50 0.41
CA TRP A 93 7.01 16.81 -0.73
C TRP A 93 6.48 15.42 -0.33
N ARG A 94 7.30 14.58 0.32
CA ARG A 94 6.83 13.31 0.89
C ARG A 94 5.69 13.54 1.89
N SER A 95 5.87 14.50 2.81
CA SER A 95 4.84 14.81 3.83
C SER A 95 3.49 15.17 3.21
N LEU A 96 3.48 15.93 2.12
CA LEU A 96 2.26 16.30 1.41
C LEU A 96 1.55 15.07 0.83
N LEU A 97 2.28 14.19 0.13
CA LEU A 97 1.71 12.98 -0.46
C LEU A 97 1.17 12.02 0.60
N THR A 98 1.93 11.83 1.69
CA THR A 98 1.49 11.04 2.85
C THR A 98 0.24 11.64 3.48
N SER A 99 0.17 12.96 3.65
CA SER A 99 -1.01 13.62 4.22
C SER A 99 -2.24 13.47 3.33
N LEU A 100 -2.11 13.60 2.00
CA LEU A 100 -3.20 13.34 1.06
C LEU A 100 -3.71 11.89 1.15
N HIS A 101 -2.79 10.94 1.32
CA HIS A 101 -3.14 9.54 1.51
C HIS A 101 -3.94 9.29 2.79
N LEU A 102 -3.43 9.77 3.93
CA LEU A 102 -4.09 9.63 5.22
C LEU A 102 -5.46 10.34 5.24
N SER A 103 -5.57 11.52 4.63
CA SER A 103 -6.86 12.17 4.45
C SER A 103 -7.82 11.30 3.62
N THR A 104 -7.37 10.74 2.50
CA THR A 104 -8.23 9.90 1.65
C THR A 104 -8.74 8.66 2.38
N LEU A 105 -7.87 7.97 3.13
CA LEU A 105 -8.24 6.75 3.84
C LEU A 105 -9.23 7.02 4.98
N TYR A 106 -9.10 8.16 5.67
CA TYR A 106 -9.77 8.39 6.95
C TYR A 106 -10.84 9.47 6.92
N GLU A 107 -11.05 10.17 5.79
CA GLU A 107 -12.08 11.22 5.71
C GLU A 107 -13.49 10.67 6.02
N SER A 108 -13.78 9.41 5.69
CA SER A 108 -15.07 8.77 6.02
C SER A 108 -15.31 8.62 7.53
N LEU A 109 -14.28 8.76 8.36
CA LEU A 109 -14.36 8.72 9.82
C LEU A 109 -14.70 10.09 10.42
N ARG A 110 -14.77 11.16 9.61
CA ARG A 110 -15.07 12.50 10.09
C ARG A 110 -16.44 12.55 10.80
N GLY A 111 -16.49 13.24 11.93
CA GLY A 111 -17.65 13.40 12.80
C GLY A 111 -17.88 12.22 13.75
N GLN A 112 -17.12 11.14 13.65
CA GLN A 112 -17.25 9.97 14.54
C GLN A 112 -16.46 10.16 15.84
N ASN A 113 -15.33 10.87 15.80
CA ASN A 113 -14.46 11.11 16.96
C ASN A 113 -13.72 12.46 16.82
N GLN A 114 -13.78 13.29 17.86
CA GLN A 114 -13.14 14.62 17.88
C GLN A 114 -11.63 14.61 17.65
N GLN A 115 -10.91 13.59 18.12
CA GLN A 115 -9.46 13.47 17.90
C GLN A 115 -9.15 13.13 16.43
N THR A 116 -10.00 12.32 15.79
CA THR A 116 -9.87 12.01 14.35
C THR A 116 -10.18 13.25 13.52
N ASP A 117 -11.22 14.00 13.88
CA ASP A 117 -11.57 15.26 13.23
C ASP A 117 -10.42 16.28 13.32
N ALA A 118 -9.86 16.45 14.53
CA ALA A 118 -8.73 17.35 14.75
C ALA A 118 -7.49 16.94 13.95
N PHE A 119 -7.22 15.63 13.83
CA PHE A 119 -6.13 15.12 13.00
C PHE A 119 -6.35 15.44 11.53
N LEU A 120 -7.55 15.18 10.99
CA LEU A 120 -7.87 15.46 9.60
C LEU A 120 -7.84 16.96 9.30
N ASP A 121 -8.28 17.81 10.22
CA ASP A 121 -8.19 19.27 10.11
C ASP A 121 -6.73 19.74 10.09
N GLU A 122 -5.87 19.16 10.93
CA GLU A 122 -4.43 19.41 10.87
C GLU A 122 -3.86 19.00 9.50
N GLN A 123 -4.21 17.82 8.98
CA GLN A 123 -3.74 17.36 7.68
C GLN A 123 -4.13 18.34 6.56
N GLN A 124 -5.40 18.76 6.50
CA GLN A 124 -5.87 19.73 5.50
C GLN A 124 -5.16 21.09 5.62
N ALA A 125 -4.90 21.56 6.85
CA ALA A 125 -4.15 22.80 7.08
C ALA A 125 -2.69 22.67 6.61
N LYS A 126 -2.04 21.53 6.90
CA LYS A 126 -0.67 21.23 6.48
C LYS A 126 -0.54 21.07 4.98
N GLN A 127 -1.50 20.44 4.31
CA GLN A 127 -1.56 20.35 2.85
C GLN A 127 -1.57 21.75 2.22
N LYS A 128 -2.44 22.66 2.69
CA LYS A 128 -2.48 24.07 2.22
C LYS A 128 -1.14 24.78 2.44
N GLN A 129 -0.52 24.59 3.61
CA GLN A 129 0.79 25.14 3.93
C GLN A 129 1.87 24.62 2.96
N TRP A 130 1.99 23.31 2.78
CA TRP A 130 3.01 22.70 1.93
C TRP A 130 2.82 23.00 0.45
N LEU A 131 1.58 23.05 -0.06
CA LEU A 131 1.31 23.49 -1.43
C LEU A 131 1.89 24.89 -1.69
N LYS A 132 1.68 25.83 -0.77
CA LYS A 132 2.24 27.20 -0.87
C LYS A 132 3.76 27.20 -0.80
N GLU A 133 4.34 26.45 0.14
CA GLU A 133 5.79 26.39 0.37
C GLU A 133 6.55 25.73 -0.78
N LEU A 134 5.97 24.70 -1.38
CA LEU A 134 6.50 23.98 -2.55
C LEU A 134 6.20 24.71 -3.87
N LYS A 135 5.34 25.74 -3.84
CA LYS A 135 4.90 26.52 -5.01
C LYS A 135 4.26 25.66 -6.09
N ILE A 136 3.46 24.67 -5.68
CA ILE A 136 2.72 23.78 -6.57
C ILE A 136 1.21 23.93 -6.38
N THR A 137 0.45 23.55 -7.40
CA THR A 137 -1.02 23.57 -7.32
C THR A 137 -1.56 22.30 -6.69
N HIS A 138 -2.78 22.36 -6.14
CA HIS A 138 -3.48 21.15 -5.69
C HIS A 138 -3.63 20.13 -6.82
N LYS A 139 -3.95 20.58 -8.04
CA LYS A 139 -4.09 19.70 -9.21
C LYS A 139 -2.78 18.97 -9.54
N GLU A 140 -1.65 19.66 -9.41
CA GLU A 140 -0.34 19.04 -9.58
C GLU A 140 -0.06 18.01 -8.49
N ALA A 141 -0.28 18.34 -7.21
CA ALA A 141 -0.08 17.39 -6.11
C ALA A 141 -0.99 16.16 -6.23
N GLN A 142 -2.27 16.38 -6.58
CA GLN A 142 -3.26 15.32 -6.79
C GLN A 142 -2.78 14.33 -7.86
N ARG A 143 -2.22 14.82 -8.97
CA ARG A 143 -1.67 13.96 -10.03
C ARG A 143 -0.62 12.98 -9.52
N TYR A 144 0.29 13.39 -8.63
CA TYR A 144 1.27 12.46 -8.05
C TYR A 144 0.62 11.51 -7.03
N TYR A 145 -0.33 12.03 -6.26
CA TYR A 145 -1.09 11.21 -5.32
C TYR A 145 -1.94 10.14 -6.01
N ASP A 146 -2.53 10.44 -7.17
CA ASP A 146 -3.29 9.47 -7.97
C ASP A 146 -2.42 8.27 -8.36
N LEU A 147 -1.14 8.50 -8.71
CA LEU A 147 -0.19 7.41 -8.96
C LEU A 147 0.16 6.64 -7.68
N LEU A 148 0.34 7.32 -6.54
CA LEU A 148 0.59 6.65 -5.25
C LEU A 148 -0.57 5.71 -4.90
N HIS A 149 -1.80 6.23 -4.93
CA HIS A 149 -3.01 5.47 -4.62
C HIS A 149 -3.24 4.33 -5.62
N TRP A 150 -2.95 4.55 -6.91
CA TRP A 150 -3.00 3.52 -7.92
C TRP A 150 -2.00 2.38 -7.63
N CYS A 151 -0.77 2.71 -7.24
CA CYS A 151 0.27 1.72 -6.91
C CYS A 151 -0.06 0.94 -5.64
N ASP A 152 -0.52 1.62 -4.60
CA ASP A 152 -1.04 1.00 -3.38
C ASP A 152 -2.14 -0.01 -3.73
N ARG A 153 -3.18 0.44 -4.45
CA ARG A 153 -4.31 -0.42 -4.83
C ARG A 153 -3.91 -1.64 -5.64
N LEU A 154 -3.06 -1.50 -6.67
CA LEU A 154 -2.62 -2.66 -7.45
C LEU A 154 -1.75 -3.61 -6.61
N SER A 155 -0.86 -3.08 -5.77
CA SER A 155 -0.03 -3.92 -4.90
C SER A 155 -0.88 -4.72 -3.90
N LEU A 156 -1.96 -4.14 -3.36
CA LEU A 156 -2.92 -4.85 -2.52
C LEU A 156 -3.68 -5.94 -3.29
N ILE A 157 -4.12 -5.67 -4.52
CA ILE A 157 -4.76 -6.68 -5.39
C ILE A 157 -3.83 -7.89 -5.57
N LEU A 158 -2.54 -7.65 -5.84
CA LEU A 158 -1.53 -8.70 -5.98
C LEU A 158 -1.32 -9.46 -4.67
N CYS A 159 -1.01 -8.75 -3.58
CA CYS A 159 -0.73 -9.35 -2.28
C CYS A 159 -1.92 -10.10 -1.67
N ARG A 160 -3.16 -9.76 -2.04
CA ARG A 160 -4.38 -10.40 -1.53
C ARG A 160 -4.90 -11.51 -2.44
N GLN A 161 -4.17 -11.86 -3.50
CA GLN A 161 -4.56 -12.87 -4.48
C GLN A 161 -5.91 -12.54 -5.17
N GLU A 162 -6.14 -11.25 -5.44
CA GLU A 162 -7.41 -10.73 -5.97
C GLU A 162 -7.36 -10.46 -7.49
N LEU A 163 -6.32 -10.93 -8.18
CA LEU A 163 -6.27 -10.84 -9.64
C LEU A 163 -7.50 -11.54 -10.26
N PRO A 164 -8.17 -10.92 -11.25
CA PRO A 164 -9.38 -11.47 -11.81
C PRO A 164 -9.10 -12.71 -12.65
N GLU A 165 -9.95 -13.72 -12.52
CA GLU A 165 -9.90 -14.93 -13.35
C GLU A 165 -10.74 -14.79 -14.62
N MET A 166 -10.56 -15.74 -15.55
CA MET A 166 -11.41 -15.90 -16.75
C MET A 166 -11.46 -14.66 -17.65
N GLY A 167 -10.34 -13.93 -17.76
CA GLY A 167 -10.23 -12.74 -18.62
C GLY A 167 -11.09 -11.55 -18.17
N ARG A 168 -11.63 -11.56 -16.95
CA ARG A 168 -12.36 -10.42 -16.38
C ARG A 168 -11.40 -9.28 -16.07
N SER A 169 -11.92 -8.05 -16.07
CA SER A 169 -11.18 -6.88 -15.60
C SER A 169 -11.54 -6.54 -14.16
N LEU A 170 -10.56 -6.06 -13.41
CA LEU A 170 -10.74 -5.47 -12.10
C LEU A 170 -10.20 -4.04 -12.13
N GLU A 171 -11.02 -3.09 -11.70
CA GLU A 171 -10.60 -1.70 -11.59
C GLU A 171 -9.45 -1.57 -10.58
N ILE A 172 -8.37 -0.93 -11.03
CA ILE A 172 -7.28 -0.51 -10.16
C ILE A 172 -7.68 0.83 -9.57
N TYR A 173 -7.54 1.90 -10.37
CA TYR A 173 -7.90 3.27 -9.99
C TYR A 173 -7.81 4.21 -11.18
N THR A 174 -8.17 5.49 -10.98
CA THR A 174 -7.86 6.56 -11.92
C THR A 174 -6.40 6.96 -11.77
N GLY A 175 -5.64 6.98 -12.87
CA GLY A 175 -4.23 7.30 -12.89
C GLY A 175 -3.92 8.81 -12.96
N PRO A 176 -2.63 9.18 -12.97
CA PRO A 176 -2.15 10.57 -12.99
C PRO A 176 -2.55 11.38 -14.24
N ASP A 177 -3.09 10.73 -15.26
CA ASP A 177 -3.59 11.32 -16.50
C ASP A 177 -5.12 11.48 -16.51
N GLY A 178 -5.80 11.12 -15.43
CA GLY A 178 -7.26 11.12 -15.32
C GLY A 178 -7.94 9.96 -16.04
N GLN A 179 -7.19 8.97 -16.52
CA GLN A 179 -7.73 7.77 -17.14
C GLN A 179 -7.97 6.68 -16.09
N ARG A 180 -9.05 5.92 -16.24
CA ARG A 180 -9.28 4.70 -15.46
C ARG A 180 -8.40 3.58 -15.98
N TYR A 181 -7.83 2.80 -15.07
CA TYR A 181 -7.01 1.64 -15.35
C TYR A 181 -7.59 0.38 -14.71
N ASP A 182 -7.64 -0.69 -15.49
CA ASP A 182 -8.07 -2.02 -15.02
C ASP A 182 -6.92 -3.03 -15.18
N VAL A 183 -6.82 -4.00 -14.26
CA VAL A 183 -5.95 -5.18 -14.39
C VAL A 183 -6.75 -6.36 -14.94
N VAL A 184 -6.14 -7.14 -15.82
CA VAL A 184 -6.73 -8.33 -16.46
C VAL A 184 -5.70 -9.45 -16.48
N VAL A 185 -6.15 -10.69 -16.29
CA VAL A 185 -5.36 -11.88 -16.60
C VAL A 185 -6.03 -12.60 -17.79
N PRO A 186 -5.54 -12.41 -19.04
CA PRO A 186 -6.23 -12.89 -20.23
C PRO A 186 -6.37 -14.40 -20.30
N GLU A 187 -5.32 -15.12 -19.88
CA GLU A 187 -5.26 -16.58 -19.86
C GLU A 187 -4.89 -17.06 -18.46
N ALA A 188 -5.55 -18.12 -17.97
CA ALA A 188 -5.28 -18.66 -16.64
C ALA A 188 -3.80 -19.09 -16.52
N GLY A 189 -3.10 -18.58 -15.50
CA GLY A 189 -1.67 -18.82 -15.30
C GLY A 189 -0.74 -18.02 -16.23
N GLY A 190 -1.29 -17.19 -17.12
CA GLY A 190 -0.53 -16.27 -17.96
C GLY A 190 -0.18 -14.94 -17.26
N PRO A 191 0.57 -14.05 -17.94
CA PRO A 191 0.93 -12.74 -17.41
C PRO A 191 -0.32 -11.85 -17.25
N ALA A 192 -0.27 -10.96 -16.27
CA ALA A 192 -1.26 -9.90 -16.12
C ALA A 192 -1.03 -8.80 -17.17
N THR A 193 -2.08 -8.06 -17.50
CA THR A 193 -2.00 -6.85 -18.30
C THR A 193 -2.80 -5.73 -17.65
N VAL A 194 -2.37 -4.48 -17.89
CA VAL A 194 -3.08 -3.28 -17.43
C VAL A 194 -3.63 -2.55 -18.65
N GLN A 195 -4.90 -2.14 -18.58
CA GLN A 195 -5.60 -1.48 -19.66
C GLN A 195 -6.13 -0.10 -19.22
N PRO A 196 -5.72 1.01 -19.88
CA PRO A 196 -4.68 1.08 -20.91
C PRO A 196 -3.28 0.78 -20.35
N TRP A 197 -2.30 0.43 -21.19
CA TRP A 197 -0.95 0.07 -20.72
C TRP A 197 -0.13 1.32 -20.34
N PRO A 198 0.18 1.57 -19.04
CA PRO A 198 0.86 2.80 -18.61
C PRO A 198 2.39 2.70 -18.55
N PHE A 199 2.93 1.49 -18.68
CA PHE A 199 4.32 1.22 -18.37
C PHE A 199 5.25 1.50 -19.54
N ARG A 200 6.49 1.87 -19.22
CA ARG A 200 7.55 2.15 -20.21
C ARG A 200 7.94 0.88 -20.97
N GLU A 201 8.13 -0.22 -20.24
CA GLU A 201 8.50 -1.50 -20.82
C GLU A 201 7.28 -2.21 -21.43
N LYS A 202 7.52 -3.13 -22.37
CA LYS A 202 6.47 -4.01 -22.92
C LYS A 202 6.12 -5.17 -21.99
N SER A 203 7.04 -5.51 -21.09
CA SER A 203 6.87 -6.51 -20.05
C SER A 203 7.87 -6.28 -18.93
N PHE A 204 7.49 -6.67 -17.72
CA PHE A 204 8.35 -6.65 -16.54
C PHE A 204 7.80 -7.62 -15.49
N THR A 205 8.60 -7.89 -14.45
CA THR A 205 8.21 -8.73 -13.33
C THR A 205 8.37 -7.95 -12.04
N VAL A 206 7.37 -8.04 -11.18
CA VAL A 206 7.42 -7.54 -9.80
C VAL A 206 7.32 -8.70 -8.84
N SER A 207 7.83 -8.51 -7.63
CA SER A 207 7.87 -9.57 -6.64
C SER A 207 7.77 -9.06 -5.20
N VAL A 208 7.33 -9.93 -4.30
CA VAL A 208 7.30 -9.66 -2.86
C VAL A 208 7.63 -10.94 -2.10
N GLU A 209 8.37 -10.79 -0.99
CA GLU A 209 8.62 -11.89 -0.07
C GLU A 209 7.38 -12.15 0.80
N ALA A 210 7.09 -13.43 1.01
CA ALA A 210 6.03 -13.89 1.89
C ALA A 210 6.56 -15.01 2.80
N SER A 211 6.05 -15.08 4.02
CA SER A 211 6.33 -16.19 4.94
C SER A 211 5.17 -17.19 4.93
N THR A 212 5.48 -18.48 4.88
CA THR A 212 4.48 -19.55 4.99
C THR A 212 4.48 -20.18 6.38
N LEU A 213 3.32 -20.20 7.05
CA LEU A 213 3.12 -20.80 8.37
C LEU A 213 2.16 -21.98 8.28
N SER A 214 2.64 -23.19 8.63
CA SER A 214 1.76 -24.36 8.75
C SER A 214 0.98 -24.40 10.06
N GLN A 215 1.48 -23.71 11.10
CA GLN A 215 0.78 -23.54 12.36
C GLN A 215 -0.41 -22.59 12.15
N LEU A 216 -1.62 -23.07 12.47
CA LEU A 216 -2.86 -22.33 12.21
C LEU A 216 -3.24 -21.35 13.32
N GLN A 217 -2.82 -21.63 14.55
CA GLN A 217 -3.16 -20.85 15.73
C GLN A 217 -1.91 -20.58 16.57
N PHE A 218 -1.87 -19.40 17.15
CA PHE A 218 -0.81 -18.92 18.01
C PHE A 218 -1.44 -18.43 19.31
N LYS A 219 -0.74 -18.66 20.40
CA LYS A 219 -1.10 -18.23 21.74
C LYS A 219 -1.03 -16.71 21.84
N ASP A 220 0.06 -16.12 21.39
CA ASP A 220 0.36 -14.69 21.53
C ASP A 220 1.24 -14.20 20.37
N ASP A 221 1.44 -12.88 20.33
CA ASP A 221 2.26 -12.22 19.31
C ASP A 221 3.72 -12.66 19.35
N GLU A 222 4.23 -13.09 20.52
CA GLU A 222 5.60 -13.60 20.66
C GLU A 222 5.76 -14.93 19.93
N GLU A 223 4.81 -15.85 20.09
CA GLU A 223 4.79 -17.12 19.38
C GLU A 223 4.65 -16.92 17.86
N LEU A 224 3.72 -16.05 17.43
CA LEU A 224 3.55 -15.71 16.01
C LEU A 224 4.85 -15.14 15.43
N ALA A 225 5.49 -14.19 16.13
CA ALA A 225 6.73 -13.58 15.67
C ALA A 225 7.88 -14.60 15.61
N ALA A 226 7.95 -15.54 16.56
CA ALA A 226 8.93 -16.62 16.53
C ALA A 226 8.71 -17.56 15.34
N ALA A 227 7.46 -17.93 15.05
CA ALA A 227 7.12 -18.75 13.90
C ALA A 227 7.47 -18.05 12.58
N LEU A 228 7.19 -16.76 12.44
CA LEU A 228 7.53 -15.97 11.26
C LEU A 228 9.03 -15.82 11.03
N ARG A 229 9.83 -15.67 12.10
CA ARG A 229 11.30 -15.63 11.98
C ARG A 229 11.89 -16.95 11.51
N ALA A 230 11.25 -18.07 11.83
CA ALA A 230 11.70 -19.41 11.45
C ALA A 230 11.08 -19.90 10.12
N ALA A 231 10.03 -19.24 9.64
CA ALA A 231 9.28 -19.65 8.47
C ALA A 231 10.14 -19.60 7.20
N PRO A 232 9.93 -20.54 6.25
CA PRO A 232 10.51 -20.40 4.93
C PRO A 232 9.95 -19.15 4.25
N ILE A 233 10.83 -18.43 3.54
CA ILE A 233 10.46 -17.31 2.69
C ILE A 233 10.18 -17.83 1.28
N GLU A 234 9.01 -17.49 0.78
CA GLU A 234 8.60 -17.67 -0.61
C GLU A 234 8.67 -16.33 -1.33
N LEU A 235 9.17 -16.33 -2.57
CA LEU A 235 9.12 -15.15 -3.44
C LEU A 235 7.90 -15.26 -4.36
N LEU A 236 6.90 -14.42 -4.13
CA LEU A 236 5.75 -14.29 -5.02
C LEU A 236 6.13 -13.40 -6.19
N THR A 237 5.80 -13.81 -7.41
CA THR A 237 6.18 -13.10 -8.63
C THR A 237 4.99 -12.94 -9.55
N TRP A 238 4.90 -11.77 -10.20
CA TRP A 238 3.89 -11.48 -11.21
C TRP A 238 4.56 -10.87 -12.44
N GLU A 239 4.37 -11.52 -13.59
CA GLU A 239 4.75 -10.95 -14.89
C GLU A 239 3.61 -10.07 -15.40
N PHE A 240 3.95 -8.88 -15.85
CA PHE A 240 3.07 -7.98 -16.58
C PHE A 240 3.50 -7.90 -18.04
N LYS A 241 2.55 -7.91 -18.98
CA LYS A 241 2.80 -7.81 -20.42
C LYS A 241 1.71 -7.02 -21.16
N LYS A 242 2.13 -6.19 -22.12
CA LYS A 242 1.23 -5.38 -22.98
C LYS A 242 0.38 -6.21 -23.93
#